data_AF-A0A9P6IM27-F1
#
_entry.id   AF-A0A9P6IM27-F1
#
_cell.length_a   1.000
_cell.length_b   1.000
_cell.length_c   1.000
_cell.angle_alpha   90.00
_cell.angle_beta   90.00
_cell.angle_gamma   90.00
#
_symmetry.space_group_name_H-M   'P 1'
#
loop_
_entity.id
_entity.type
_entity.pdbx_description
1 polymer ?
#
loop_
_entity_poly.entity_id
_entity_poly.type
_entity_poly.pdbx_seq_one_letter_code
_entity_poly.pdbx_strand_id
1 'polypeptide(L)'
;MTTNSELKHVEPEVEQEDEWGPTISHIKAPFEIGDVFFYTVLIGTFFGCLNLYGERFWSYILGHYSKPVIILGGTFIVSEVGFWFWVTLLAVLDLYQFPRSFWRYKIQPLKVPTWEWYTRALWVVFQNQFLVGVPTGILMYKLMEWRGNPIGMELPTIWDLAKESIGFFVIEEFGFYYGHRLLHHPMFYKRIHKQHHLYTAPIGIAGQTNAINSHCGFHLPLFPSPLAHDYHHEVFNKNFGPVGFLDWFHDTAGSREMTLEKKRQREAEQQVKKAKLQMEKEE
;
A
#
# COMPACT_ATOMS: atom_id res chain seq x y z
N MET A 1 7.19 7.28 -77.21
CA MET A 1 6.63 5.98 -76.76
C MET A 1 7.80 5.19 -76.23
N THR A 2 7.95 4.85 -74.95
CA THR A 2 7.03 4.77 -73.82
C THR A 2 7.90 4.86 -72.56
N THR A 3 7.52 5.74 -71.63
CA THR A 3 8.02 5.80 -70.26
C THR A 3 7.51 4.59 -69.49
N ASN A 4 8.39 3.71 -69.00
CA ASN A 4 8.02 2.71 -68.01
C ASN A 4 8.01 3.38 -66.63
N SER A 5 6.85 3.84 -66.18
CA SER A 5 6.62 4.12 -64.77
C SER A 5 6.30 2.80 -64.07
N GLU A 6 7.26 2.24 -63.36
CA GLU A 6 6.95 1.24 -62.34
C GLU A 6 6.17 1.95 -61.22
N LEU A 7 4.86 1.73 -61.20
CA LEU A 7 4.02 2.01 -60.05
C LEU A 7 4.48 1.07 -58.93
N LYS A 8 5.40 1.55 -58.09
CA LYS A 8 5.61 0.99 -56.76
C LYS A 8 4.30 1.18 -56.01
N HIS A 9 3.60 0.09 -55.73
CA HIS A 9 2.61 0.05 -54.66
C HIS A 9 3.35 0.41 -53.37
N VAL A 10 3.21 1.66 -52.96
CA VAL A 10 3.53 2.10 -51.60
C VAL A 10 2.40 1.54 -50.75
N GLU A 11 2.67 0.45 -50.03
CA GLU A 11 1.85 0.09 -48.88
C GLU A 11 1.80 1.32 -47.97
N PRO A 12 0.62 1.73 -47.48
CA PRO A 12 0.58 2.84 -46.54
C PRO A 12 1.40 2.42 -45.33
N GLU A 13 2.49 3.13 -45.05
CA GLU A 13 3.08 3.14 -43.72
C GLU A 13 1.93 3.46 -42.77
N VAL A 14 1.49 2.43 -42.04
CA VAL A 14 0.70 2.65 -40.84
C VAL A 14 1.63 3.46 -39.97
N GLU A 15 1.40 4.78 -39.89
CA GLU A 15 1.94 5.59 -38.81
C GLU A 15 1.55 4.87 -37.53
N GLN A 16 2.51 4.14 -36.98
CA GLN A 16 2.38 3.51 -35.69
C GLN A 16 2.37 4.72 -34.75
N GLU A 17 1.16 5.20 -34.40
CA GLU A 17 1.00 6.19 -33.34
C GLU A 17 1.85 5.68 -32.18
N ASP A 18 2.92 6.40 -31.86
CA ASP A 18 3.85 6.00 -30.82
C ASP A 18 3.04 5.93 -29.53
N GLU A 19 2.71 4.71 -29.07
CA GLU A 19 1.97 4.45 -27.83
C GLU A 19 2.70 5.09 -26.62
N TRP A 20 3.98 5.40 -26.80
CA TRP A 20 4.90 6.02 -25.86
C TRP A 20 5.28 7.46 -26.24
N GLY A 21 4.63 8.03 -27.25
CA GLY A 21 4.85 9.39 -27.74
C GLY A 21 4.51 10.48 -26.71
N PRO A 22 4.94 11.73 -26.96
CA PRO A 22 4.88 12.80 -25.98
C PRO A 22 3.46 13.06 -25.46
N THR A 23 3.33 13.06 -24.13
CA THR A 23 2.15 13.37 -23.33
C THR A 23 1.52 14.71 -23.75
N ILE A 24 0.41 14.70 -24.47
CA ILE A 24 -0.41 15.91 -24.70
C ILE A 24 -1.35 16.04 -23.49
N SER A 25 -0.93 16.77 -22.45
CA SER A 25 -1.83 17.04 -21.32
C SER A 25 -2.90 18.04 -21.75
N HIS A 26 -4.18 17.65 -21.68
CA HIS A 26 -5.29 18.60 -21.80
C HIS A 26 -5.44 19.49 -20.56
N ILE A 27 -4.85 19.07 -19.42
CA ILE A 27 -4.89 19.77 -18.13
C ILE A 27 -3.52 19.64 -17.47
N LYS A 28 -2.82 20.77 -17.22
CA LYS A 28 -1.60 20.80 -16.41
C LYS A 28 -1.99 20.65 -14.93
N ALA A 29 -2.10 19.42 -14.44
CA ALA A 29 -2.19 19.19 -13.01
C ALA A 29 -0.85 19.53 -12.34
N PRO A 30 -0.83 20.11 -11.13
CA PRO A 30 0.42 20.41 -10.41
C PRO A 30 1.21 19.16 -10.02
N PHE A 31 0.56 18.00 -10.01
CA PHE A 31 1.17 16.68 -9.81
C PHE A 31 0.54 15.67 -10.79
N GLU A 32 1.34 14.72 -11.26
CA GLU A 32 0.90 13.71 -12.23
C GLU A 32 0.14 12.54 -11.56
N ILE A 33 0.12 12.53 -10.21
CA ILE A 33 -0.41 11.52 -9.27
C ILE A 33 -1.37 10.52 -9.88
N GLY A 34 -0.83 9.39 -10.33
CA GLY A 34 -1.50 8.10 -10.36
C GLY A 34 -0.63 7.13 -9.56
N ASP A 35 -1.25 6.25 -8.77
CA ASP A 35 -0.59 5.20 -7.99
C ASP A 35 0.40 4.33 -8.80
N VAL A 36 0.27 4.37 -10.12
CA VAL A 36 1.19 3.76 -11.08
C VAL A 36 2.60 4.38 -11.00
N PHE A 37 2.76 5.68 -10.70
CA PHE A 37 4.08 6.30 -10.58
C PHE A 37 4.86 5.74 -9.39
N PHE A 38 4.22 5.46 -8.26
CA PHE A 38 4.90 4.88 -7.10
C PHE A 38 5.48 3.49 -7.42
N TYR A 39 4.73 2.64 -8.13
CA TYR A 39 5.22 1.32 -8.52
C TYR A 39 6.19 1.36 -9.71
N THR A 40 5.99 2.26 -10.68
CA THR A 40 6.91 2.40 -11.83
C THR A 40 8.24 3.01 -11.40
N VAL A 41 8.22 3.92 -10.42
CA VAL A 41 9.41 4.42 -9.74
C VAL A 41 10.03 3.34 -8.87
N LEU A 42 9.27 2.55 -8.11
CA LEU A 42 9.88 1.51 -7.26
C LEU A 42 10.52 0.41 -8.11
N ILE A 43 9.86 -0.01 -9.19
CA ILE A 43 10.39 -0.94 -10.20
C ILE A 43 11.59 -0.29 -10.91
N GLY A 44 11.43 0.94 -11.40
CA GLY A 44 12.48 1.69 -12.08
C GLY A 44 13.68 2.04 -11.20
N THR A 45 13.48 2.20 -9.89
CA THR A 45 14.55 2.44 -8.90
C THR A 45 15.16 1.11 -8.46
N PHE A 46 14.37 0.05 -8.26
CA PHE A 46 14.89 -1.28 -7.94
C PHE A 46 15.76 -1.83 -9.08
N PHE A 47 15.31 -1.65 -10.34
CA PHE A 47 16.07 -2.05 -11.52
C PHE A 47 17.10 -1.00 -11.97
N GLY A 48 16.85 0.29 -11.75
CA GLY A 48 17.76 1.40 -12.05
C GLY A 48 18.95 1.48 -11.10
N CYS A 49 18.78 1.14 -9.81
CA CYS A 49 19.88 1.00 -8.85
C CYS A 49 20.85 -0.13 -9.20
N LEU A 50 20.50 -1.01 -10.14
CA LEU A 50 21.36 -2.12 -10.56
C LEU A 50 22.28 -1.80 -11.75
N ASN A 51 22.12 -0.65 -12.43
CA ASN A 51 22.83 -0.28 -13.69
C ASN A 51 22.73 -1.33 -14.82
N LEU A 52 22.87 -0.92 -16.09
CA LEU A 52 22.87 -1.71 -17.36
C LEU A 52 21.73 -2.73 -17.58
N TYR A 53 21.43 -3.60 -16.62
CA TYR A 53 20.32 -4.53 -16.58
C TYR A 53 18.97 -3.83 -16.50
N GLY A 54 18.86 -2.71 -15.78
CA GLY A 54 17.61 -1.96 -15.65
C GLY A 54 17.11 -1.38 -16.97
N GLU A 55 17.98 -0.67 -17.69
CA GLU A 55 17.66 -0.11 -19.00
C GLU A 55 17.35 -1.20 -20.04
N ARG A 56 18.12 -2.29 -20.05
CA ARG A 56 17.89 -3.43 -20.96
C ARG A 56 16.57 -4.14 -20.66
N PHE A 57 16.27 -4.36 -19.38
CA PHE A 57 15.01 -4.94 -18.95
C PHE A 57 13.83 -4.03 -19.32
N TRP A 58 13.95 -2.72 -19.04
CA TRP A 58 12.91 -1.75 -19.37
C TRP A 58 12.66 -1.67 -20.88
N SER A 59 13.73 -1.58 -21.68
CA SER A 59 13.64 -1.59 -23.15
C SER A 59 13.02 -2.89 -23.67
N TYR A 60 13.35 -4.02 -23.07
CA TYR A 60 12.73 -5.32 -23.41
C TYR A 60 11.23 -5.31 -23.13
N ILE A 61 10.81 -4.84 -21.94
CA ILE A 61 9.39 -4.79 -21.57
C ILE A 61 8.62 -3.86 -22.51
N LEU A 62 9.12 -2.65 -22.77
CA LEU A 62 8.51 -1.69 -23.69
C LEU A 62 8.40 -2.23 -25.13
N GLY A 63 9.38 -3.03 -25.58
CA GLY A 63 9.38 -3.62 -26.92
C GLY A 63 8.48 -4.86 -27.10
N HIS A 64 7.96 -5.46 -26.02
CA HIS A 64 7.21 -6.71 -26.08
C HIS A 64 5.78 -6.62 -25.54
N TYR A 65 5.45 -5.60 -24.75
CA TYR A 65 4.15 -5.47 -24.10
C TYR A 65 3.53 -4.10 -24.35
N SER A 66 2.21 -4.07 -24.53
CA SER A 66 1.46 -2.82 -24.65
C SER A 66 1.39 -2.08 -23.32
N LYS A 67 1.13 -0.78 -23.40
CA LYS A 67 1.05 0.12 -22.25
C LYS A 67 -0.01 -0.29 -21.21
N PRO A 68 -1.24 -0.71 -21.57
CA PRO A 68 -2.19 -1.24 -20.60
C PRO A 68 -1.68 -2.50 -19.90
N VAL A 69 -0.98 -3.39 -20.61
CA VAL A 69 -0.46 -4.63 -20.04
C VAL A 69 0.63 -4.34 -19.01
N ILE A 70 1.55 -3.43 -19.33
CA ILE A 70 2.62 -3.02 -18.40
C ILE A 70 2.02 -2.30 -17.18
N ILE A 71 1.15 -1.33 -17.41
CA ILE A 71 0.61 -0.49 -16.33
C ILE A 71 -0.36 -1.26 -15.44
N LEU A 72 -1.35 -1.96 -16.01
CA LEU A 72 -2.33 -2.69 -15.21
C LEU A 72 -1.76 -4.01 -14.72
N GLY A 73 -1.24 -4.83 -15.64
CA GLY A 73 -0.73 -6.16 -15.34
C GLY A 73 0.55 -6.13 -14.52
N GLY A 74 1.55 -5.36 -14.97
CA GLY A 74 2.83 -5.25 -14.26
C GLY A 74 2.68 -4.68 -12.85
N THR A 75 1.93 -3.58 -12.69
CA THR A 75 1.67 -2.99 -11.36
C THR A 75 0.90 -3.95 -10.46
N PHE A 76 -0.12 -4.62 -10.99
CA PHE A 76 -0.87 -5.62 -10.22
C PHE A 76 0.05 -6.74 -9.73
N ILE A 77 0.82 -7.36 -10.64
CA ILE A 77 1.73 -8.46 -10.28
C ILE A 77 2.74 -8.02 -9.21
N VAL A 78 3.41 -6.87 -9.39
CA VAL A 78 4.42 -6.40 -8.44
C VAL A 78 3.79 -6.10 -7.08
N SER A 79 2.62 -5.47 -7.07
CA SER A 79 1.87 -5.18 -5.83
C SER A 79 1.49 -6.46 -5.09
N GLU A 80 0.99 -7.47 -5.81
CA GLU A 80 0.58 -8.75 -5.27
C GLU A 80 1.76 -9.57 -4.75
N VAL A 81 2.85 -9.68 -5.51
CA VAL A 81 4.05 -10.39 -5.06
C VAL A 81 4.61 -9.74 -3.79
N GLY A 82 4.70 -8.42 -3.75
CA GLY A 82 5.16 -7.69 -2.57
C GLY A 82 4.25 -7.90 -1.37
N PHE A 83 2.93 -7.78 -1.56
CA PHE A 83 1.93 -8.01 -0.54
C PHE A 83 2.04 -9.41 0.07
N TRP A 84 1.96 -10.45 -0.77
CA TRP A 84 1.97 -11.84 -0.32
C TRP A 84 3.29 -12.24 0.30
N PHE A 85 4.42 -11.70 -0.17
CA PHE A 85 5.72 -11.88 0.47
C PHE A 85 5.71 -11.40 1.92
N TRP A 86 5.34 -10.13 2.16
CA TRP A 86 5.33 -9.55 3.51
C TRP A 86 4.29 -10.18 4.41
N VAL A 87 3.07 -10.42 3.90
CA VAL A 87 1.99 -11.06 4.66
C VAL A 87 2.37 -12.48 5.05
N THR A 88 3.06 -13.24 4.19
CA THR A 88 3.51 -14.60 4.54
C THR A 88 4.54 -14.56 5.67
N LEU A 89 5.51 -13.63 5.63
CA LEU A 89 6.47 -13.47 6.72
C LEU A 89 5.77 -13.13 8.05
N LEU A 90 4.80 -12.23 8.02
CA LEU A 90 4.02 -11.85 9.20
C LEU A 90 3.12 -12.99 9.70
N ALA A 91 2.54 -13.77 8.78
CA ALA A 91 1.76 -14.95 9.13
C ALA A 91 2.62 -16.00 9.83
N VAL A 92 3.87 -16.19 9.39
CA VAL A 92 4.83 -17.08 10.07
C VAL A 92 5.12 -16.57 11.49
N LEU A 93 5.34 -15.25 11.66
CA LEU A 93 5.54 -14.64 12.98
C LEU A 93 4.31 -14.84 13.88
N ASP A 94 3.10 -14.63 13.38
CA ASP A 94 1.87 -14.72 14.18
C ASP A 94 1.47 -16.16 14.52
N LEU A 95 1.45 -17.04 13.52
CA LEU A 95 0.90 -18.40 13.65
C LEU A 95 1.90 -19.37 14.28
N TYR A 96 3.19 -19.15 14.09
CA TYR A 96 4.25 -20.02 14.60
C TYR A 96 5.14 -19.36 15.66
N GLN A 97 5.01 -18.05 15.90
CA GLN A 97 5.84 -17.30 16.86
C GLN A 97 7.34 -17.47 16.58
N PHE A 98 7.69 -17.61 15.29
CA PHE A 98 9.04 -17.90 14.84
C PHE A 98 9.56 -16.82 13.88
N PRO A 99 10.77 -16.27 14.10
CA PRO A 99 11.66 -16.55 15.23
C PRO A 99 11.18 -15.86 16.52
N ARG A 100 11.33 -16.55 17.66
CA ARG A 100 10.90 -16.04 18.98
C ARG A 100 11.50 -14.68 19.34
N SER A 101 12.66 -14.34 18.79
CA SER A 101 13.33 -13.05 19.00
C SER A 101 12.53 -11.85 18.49
N PHE A 102 11.57 -12.04 17.58
CA PHE A 102 10.69 -10.96 17.09
C PHE A 102 9.49 -10.73 18.00
N TRP A 103 9.15 -11.69 18.87
CA TRP A 103 7.98 -11.58 19.74
C TRP A 103 8.09 -10.44 20.77
N ARG A 104 9.32 -9.99 21.08
CA ARG A 104 9.55 -8.78 21.89
C ARG A 104 9.00 -7.49 21.27
N TYR A 105 8.73 -7.50 19.96
CA TYR A 105 8.14 -6.38 19.24
C TYR A 105 6.63 -6.48 19.15
N LYS A 106 6.01 -7.58 19.61
CA LYS A 106 4.55 -7.75 19.58
C LYS A 106 3.91 -6.70 20.48
N ILE A 107 2.92 -5.99 19.94
CA ILE A 107 2.26 -4.88 20.65
C ILE A 107 1.25 -5.42 21.65
N GLN A 108 0.46 -6.40 21.22
CA GLN A 108 -0.58 -7.03 22.03
C GLN A 108 -0.24 -8.51 22.27
N PRO A 109 0.69 -8.83 23.20
CA PRO A 109 1.21 -10.19 23.36
C PRO A 109 0.17 -11.21 23.84
N LEU A 110 -0.93 -10.75 24.44
CA LEU A 110 -2.03 -11.59 24.93
C LEU A 110 -3.07 -11.92 23.85
N LYS A 111 -3.05 -11.23 22.71
CA LYS A 111 -3.98 -11.46 21.59
C LYS A 111 -3.23 -12.09 20.43
N VAL A 112 -3.12 -13.42 20.45
CA VAL A 112 -2.45 -14.20 19.41
C VAL A 112 -3.43 -14.50 18.28
N PRO A 113 -3.15 -14.07 17.03
CA PRO A 113 -3.99 -14.41 15.89
C PRO A 113 -4.10 -15.91 15.67
N THR A 114 -5.27 -16.38 15.23
CA THR A 114 -5.53 -17.80 14.97
C THR A 114 -5.56 -18.11 13.47
N TRP A 115 -5.44 -19.39 13.13
CA TRP A 115 -5.64 -19.87 11.75
C TRP A 115 -7.00 -19.49 11.19
N GLU A 116 -8.05 -19.51 12.00
CA GLU A 116 -9.40 -19.11 11.59
C GLU A 116 -9.46 -17.64 11.16
N TRP A 117 -8.75 -16.75 11.87
CA TRP A 117 -8.68 -15.34 11.50
C TRP A 117 -8.01 -15.16 10.14
N TYR A 118 -6.89 -15.84 9.93
CA TYR A 118 -6.11 -15.79 8.69
C TYR A 118 -6.87 -16.38 7.51
N THR A 119 -7.54 -17.52 7.65
CA THR A 119 -8.31 -18.13 6.55
C THR A 119 -9.48 -17.25 6.14
N ARG A 120 -10.19 -16.66 7.11
CA ARG A 120 -11.26 -15.71 6.83
C ARG A 120 -10.74 -14.45 6.14
N ALA A 121 -9.66 -13.86 6.64
CA ALA A 121 -9.07 -12.66 6.04
C ALA A 121 -8.54 -12.94 4.62
N LEU A 122 -7.90 -14.09 4.41
CA LEU A 122 -7.37 -14.50 3.11
C LEU A 122 -8.44 -14.47 2.02
N TRP A 123 -9.62 -15.03 2.30
CA TRP A 123 -10.71 -15.03 1.32
C TRP A 123 -11.19 -13.62 0.99
N VAL A 124 -11.38 -12.77 2.01
CA VAL A 124 -11.82 -11.38 1.82
C VAL A 124 -10.78 -10.57 1.04
N VAL A 125 -9.50 -10.74 1.36
CA VAL A 125 -8.39 -10.06 0.67
C VAL A 125 -8.31 -10.48 -0.78
N PHE A 126 -8.38 -11.78 -1.04
CA PHE A 126 -8.38 -12.31 -2.40
C PHE A 126 -9.53 -11.73 -3.22
N GLN A 127 -10.76 -11.71 -2.66
CA GLN A 127 -11.90 -11.07 -3.31
C GLN A 127 -11.66 -9.57 -3.55
N ASN A 128 -11.11 -8.83 -2.57
CA ASN A 128 -10.85 -7.41 -2.72
C ASN A 128 -9.81 -7.13 -3.81
N GLN A 129 -8.75 -7.92 -3.91
CA GLN A 129 -7.70 -7.74 -4.92
C GLN A 129 -8.25 -7.84 -6.35
N PHE A 130 -9.14 -8.81 -6.61
CA PHE A 130 -9.71 -8.99 -7.94
C PHE A 130 -10.98 -8.17 -8.20
N LEU A 131 -11.93 -8.15 -7.26
CA LEU A 131 -13.23 -7.50 -7.45
C LEU A 131 -13.20 -5.99 -7.20
N VAL A 132 -12.24 -5.50 -6.41
CA VAL A 132 -12.07 -4.07 -6.14
C VAL A 132 -10.78 -3.57 -6.78
N GLY A 133 -9.67 -4.27 -6.62
CA GLY A 133 -8.35 -3.87 -7.12
C GLY A 133 -8.30 -3.76 -8.65
N VAL A 134 -8.75 -4.77 -9.39
CA VAL A 134 -8.73 -4.72 -10.87
C VAL A 134 -9.63 -3.61 -11.43
N PRO A 135 -10.92 -3.48 -11.04
CA PRO A 135 -11.73 -2.35 -11.51
C PRO A 135 -11.17 -0.98 -11.12
N THR A 136 -10.60 -0.86 -9.91
CA THR A 136 -9.93 0.38 -9.47
C THR A 136 -8.71 0.66 -10.34
N GLY A 137 -7.89 -0.35 -10.65
CA GLY A 137 -6.75 -0.21 -11.55
C GLY A 137 -7.15 0.27 -12.94
N ILE A 138 -8.21 -0.31 -13.53
CA ILE A 138 -8.76 0.12 -14.82
C ILE A 138 -9.23 1.58 -14.76
N LEU A 139 -9.97 1.95 -13.70
CA LEU A 139 -10.42 3.33 -13.49
C LEU A 139 -9.23 4.30 -13.38
N MET A 140 -8.22 3.94 -12.59
CA MET A 140 -7.02 4.76 -12.42
C MET A 140 -6.25 4.89 -13.73
N TYR A 141 -6.11 3.82 -14.51
CA TYR A 141 -5.52 3.87 -15.85
C TYR A 141 -6.29 4.82 -16.78
N LYS A 142 -7.63 4.74 -16.81
CA LYS A 142 -8.46 5.67 -17.59
C LYS A 142 -8.32 7.13 -17.15
N LEU A 143 -8.20 7.37 -15.85
CA LEU A 143 -7.93 8.71 -15.31
C LEU A 143 -6.53 9.21 -15.66
N MET A 144 -5.54 8.32 -15.77
CA MET A 144 -4.20 8.67 -16.26
C MET A 144 -4.21 9.01 -17.75
N GLU A 145 -4.88 8.20 -18.58
CA GLU A 145 -5.05 8.49 -20.01
C GLU A 145 -5.74 9.84 -20.21
N TRP A 146 -6.83 10.10 -19.49
CA TRP A 146 -7.57 11.36 -19.55
C TRP A 146 -6.73 12.58 -19.19
N ARG A 147 -5.76 12.44 -18.28
CA ARG A 147 -4.85 13.54 -17.88
C ARG A 147 -3.67 13.74 -18.82
N GLY A 148 -3.53 12.92 -19.87
CA GLY A 148 -2.50 13.06 -20.88
C GLY A 148 -1.43 11.98 -20.88
N ASN A 149 -1.51 10.98 -19.98
CA ASN A 149 -0.66 9.77 -19.98
C ASN A 149 0.86 10.06 -19.76
N PRO A 150 1.31 10.18 -18.50
CA PRO A 150 2.66 10.67 -18.18
C PRO A 150 3.80 9.69 -18.43
N ILE A 151 3.50 8.43 -18.78
CA ILE A 151 4.56 7.41 -18.94
C ILE A 151 5.13 7.48 -20.35
N GLY A 152 6.31 8.09 -20.44
CA GLY A 152 7.18 8.08 -21.61
C GLY A 152 8.38 7.15 -21.42
N MET A 153 9.27 7.15 -22.41
CA MET A 153 10.49 6.32 -22.39
C MET A 153 11.58 6.83 -21.43
N GLU A 154 11.50 8.08 -20.99
CA GLU A 154 12.50 8.70 -20.13
C GLU A 154 12.28 8.35 -18.65
N LEU A 155 13.36 8.00 -17.95
CA LEU A 155 13.32 7.81 -16.51
C LEU A 155 13.09 9.16 -15.80
N PRO A 156 12.32 9.19 -14.71
CA PRO A 156 12.10 10.43 -13.97
C PRO A 156 13.41 10.92 -13.34
N THR A 157 13.60 12.24 -13.30
CA THR A 157 14.72 12.82 -12.57
C THR A 157 14.51 12.68 -11.06
N ILE A 158 15.57 12.83 -10.26
CA ILE A 158 15.46 12.85 -8.78
C ILE A 158 14.52 13.95 -8.28
N TRP A 159 14.41 15.06 -9.02
CA TRP A 159 13.53 16.18 -8.68
C TRP A 159 12.07 15.88 -8.99
N ASP A 160 11.80 15.20 -10.11
CA ASP A 160 10.46 14.71 -10.43
C ASP A 160 10.01 13.68 -9.39
N LEU A 161 10.91 12.77 -9.01
CA LEU A 161 10.65 11.83 -7.93
C LEU A 161 10.30 12.55 -6.62
N ALA A 162 11.07 13.56 -6.22
CA ALA A 162 10.81 14.30 -4.98
C ALA A 162 9.47 15.06 -5.03
N LYS A 163 9.18 15.73 -6.15
CA LYS A 163 7.93 16.47 -6.39
C LYS A 163 6.72 15.55 -6.32
N GLU A 164 6.74 14.42 -7.03
CA GLU A 164 5.65 13.46 -7.04
C GLU A 164 5.48 12.77 -5.68
N SER A 165 6.59 12.49 -4.97
CA SER A 165 6.53 11.91 -3.62
C SER A 165 5.85 12.85 -2.62
N ILE A 166 6.17 14.16 -2.65
CA ILE A 166 5.50 15.15 -1.79
C ILE A 166 4.01 15.23 -2.12
N GLY A 167 3.67 15.27 -3.42
CA GLY A 167 2.29 15.27 -3.88
C GLY A 167 1.52 14.04 -3.37
N PHE A 168 2.12 12.86 -3.50
CA PHE A 168 1.57 11.61 -2.99
C PHE A 168 1.29 11.67 -1.49
N PHE A 169 2.26 12.08 -0.65
CA PHE A 169 2.05 12.15 0.80
C PHE A 169 0.94 13.11 1.20
N VAL A 170 0.80 14.25 0.49
CA VAL A 170 -0.31 15.19 0.75
C VAL A 170 -1.65 14.57 0.36
N ILE A 171 -1.75 13.94 -0.81
CA ILE A 171 -3.00 13.29 -1.24
C ILE A 171 -3.33 12.11 -0.32
N GLU A 172 -2.35 11.31 0.08
CA GLU A 172 -2.54 10.18 0.98
C GLU A 172 -3.02 10.65 2.36
N GLU A 173 -2.40 11.66 2.96
CA GLU A 173 -2.82 12.19 4.27
C GLU A 173 -4.28 12.68 4.22
N PHE A 174 -4.65 13.47 3.21
CA PHE A 174 -6.00 14.02 3.09
C PHE A 174 -7.03 12.96 2.71
N GLY A 175 -6.75 12.17 1.67
CA GLY A 175 -7.64 11.13 1.16
C GLY A 175 -7.88 10.06 2.22
N PHE A 176 -6.83 9.60 2.90
CA PHE A 176 -6.95 8.60 3.94
C PHE A 176 -7.68 9.16 5.17
N TYR A 177 -7.33 10.35 5.68
CA TYR A 177 -8.01 10.92 6.84
C TYR A 177 -9.52 11.06 6.64
N TYR A 178 -9.94 11.76 5.57
CA TYR A 178 -11.36 12.03 5.34
C TYR A 178 -12.10 10.77 4.88
N GLY A 179 -11.48 9.93 4.04
CA GLY A 179 -12.05 8.66 3.62
C GLY A 179 -12.26 7.71 4.80
N HIS A 180 -11.25 7.58 5.66
CA HIS A 180 -11.32 6.75 6.87
C HIS A 180 -12.39 7.28 7.83
N ARG A 181 -12.42 8.59 8.12
CA ARG A 181 -13.46 9.20 8.96
C ARG A 181 -14.86 9.04 8.38
N LEU A 182 -15.01 9.12 7.05
CA LEU A 182 -16.28 8.85 6.36
C LEU A 182 -16.70 7.38 6.51
N LEU A 183 -15.76 6.44 6.42
CA LEU A 183 -16.01 5.02 6.61
C LEU A 183 -16.47 4.69 8.05
N HIS A 184 -16.13 5.52 9.03
CA HIS A 184 -16.67 5.46 10.41
C HIS A 184 -18.06 6.05 10.57
N HIS A 185 -18.59 6.76 9.57
CA HIS A 185 -19.96 7.26 9.63
C HIS A 185 -20.94 6.07 9.72
N PRO A 186 -22.01 6.13 10.53
CA PRO A 186 -22.89 4.98 10.80
C PRO A 186 -23.46 4.27 9.57
N MET A 187 -23.65 5.00 8.46
CA MET A 187 -24.13 4.47 7.18
C MET A 187 -23.13 3.49 6.54
N PHE A 188 -21.83 3.80 6.63
CA PHE A 188 -20.74 3.05 6.00
C PHE A 188 -20.09 2.07 6.97
N TYR A 189 -19.97 2.44 8.24
CA TYR A 189 -19.30 1.63 9.27
C TYR A 189 -19.86 0.21 9.31
N LYS A 190 -21.18 0.08 9.48
CA LYS A 190 -21.84 -1.23 9.63
C LYS A 190 -21.63 -2.17 8.43
N ARG A 191 -21.41 -1.62 7.24
CA ARG A 191 -21.35 -2.36 5.97
C ARG A 191 -19.92 -2.62 5.49
N ILE A 192 -19.00 -1.70 5.75
CA ILE A 192 -17.66 -1.70 5.18
C ILE A 192 -16.63 -1.76 6.31
N HIS A 193 -16.58 -0.72 7.14
CA HIS A 193 -15.45 -0.52 8.03
C HIS A 193 -15.47 -1.38 9.30
N LYS A 194 -16.65 -1.89 9.70
CA LYS A 194 -16.78 -2.83 10.82
C LYS A 194 -15.98 -4.13 10.60
N GLN A 195 -15.83 -4.57 9.35
CA GLN A 195 -15.03 -5.76 9.02
C GLN A 195 -13.54 -5.54 9.27
N HIS A 196 -13.03 -4.33 9.03
CA HIS A 196 -11.66 -3.94 9.35
C HIS A 196 -11.42 -3.96 10.87
N HIS A 197 -12.38 -3.47 11.64
CA HIS A 197 -12.39 -3.50 13.11
C HIS A 197 -12.76 -4.85 13.74
N LEU A 198 -12.91 -5.91 12.93
CA LEU A 198 -13.25 -7.24 13.44
C LEU A 198 -12.13 -7.80 14.34
N TYR A 199 -10.88 -7.48 13.99
CA TYR A 199 -9.71 -8.00 14.66
C TYR A 199 -9.23 -6.97 15.70
N THR A 200 -9.48 -7.26 16.97
CA THR A 200 -9.05 -6.39 18.08
C THR A 200 -7.53 -6.34 18.28
N ALA A 201 -6.78 -7.20 17.57
CA ALA A 201 -5.36 -7.05 17.30
C ALA A 201 -5.18 -7.07 15.77
N PRO A 202 -4.56 -6.05 15.17
CA PRO A 202 -4.32 -6.02 13.75
C PRO A 202 -3.46 -7.22 13.31
N ILE A 203 -3.85 -7.82 12.18
CA ILE A 203 -3.13 -8.90 11.51
C ILE A 203 -2.62 -8.40 10.16
N GLY A 204 -1.39 -8.78 9.79
CA GLY A 204 -0.72 -8.24 8.60
C GLY A 204 -1.55 -8.40 7.32
N ILE A 205 -2.25 -9.53 7.17
CA ILE A 205 -3.12 -9.81 6.02
C ILE A 205 -4.30 -8.85 5.88
N ALA A 206 -4.75 -8.21 6.97
CA ALA A 206 -5.86 -7.26 6.94
C ALA A 206 -5.44 -5.83 6.52
N GLY A 207 -4.14 -5.55 6.39
CA GLY A 207 -3.61 -4.29 5.89
C GLY A 207 -3.05 -4.44 4.48
N GLN A 208 -3.42 -3.54 3.56
CA GLN A 208 -2.77 -3.46 2.25
C GLN A 208 -1.30 -3.06 2.37
N THR A 209 -0.51 -3.24 1.31
CA THR A 209 0.95 -3.04 1.31
C THR A 209 1.41 -1.74 1.98
N ASN A 210 0.77 -0.61 1.69
CA ASN A 210 1.09 0.70 2.30
C ASN A 210 0.74 0.81 3.78
N ALA A 211 -0.18 -0.02 4.28
CA ALA A 211 -0.65 -0.03 5.65
C ALA A 211 -0.14 -1.24 6.47
N ILE A 212 0.68 -2.11 5.89
CA ILE A 212 1.19 -3.33 6.55
C ILE A 212 1.85 -2.99 7.89
N ASN A 213 2.65 -1.92 7.96
CA ASN A 213 3.29 -1.52 9.21
C ASN A 213 2.26 -1.26 10.32
N SER A 214 1.19 -0.54 10.01
CA SER A 214 0.10 -0.22 10.96
C SER A 214 -0.79 -1.42 11.30
N HIS A 215 -0.71 -2.51 10.54
CA HIS A 215 -1.56 -3.69 10.68
C HIS A 215 -0.83 -4.96 11.06
N CYS A 216 0.50 -4.98 11.10
CA CYS A 216 1.26 -6.20 11.34
C CYS A 216 1.17 -6.68 12.79
N GLY A 217 0.77 -5.81 13.72
CA GLY A 217 0.70 -6.12 15.15
C GLY A 217 2.08 -6.14 15.85
N PHE A 218 3.14 -5.67 15.16
CA PHE A 218 4.49 -5.55 15.69
C PHE A 218 5.02 -4.12 15.56
N HIS A 219 5.70 -3.63 16.60
CA HIS A 219 6.48 -2.41 16.51
C HIS A 219 7.92 -2.75 16.08
N LEU A 220 8.10 -2.90 14.77
CA LEU A 220 9.38 -3.30 14.19
C LEU A 220 10.41 -2.15 14.24
N PRO A 221 11.69 -2.45 14.47
CA PRO A 221 12.73 -1.44 14.44
C PRO A 221 12.84 -0.81 13.05
N LEU A 222 13.20 0.48 12.99
CA LEU A 222 13.34 1.29 11.77
C LEU A 222 12.04 1.71 11.07
N PHE A 223 10.89 1.23 11.52
CA PHE A 223 9.59 1.63 10.97
C PHE A 223 8.88 2.65 11.88
N PRO A 224 7.97 3.48 11.32
CA PRO A 224 7.10 4.32 12.12
C PRO A 224 6.28 3.51 13.12
N SER A 225 5.89 4.13 14.23
CA SER A 225 5.16 3.40 15.27
C SER A 225 3.72 3.11 14.84
N PRO A 226 3.26 1.84 14.80
CA PRO A 226 1.88 1.49 14.44
C PRO A 226 0.87 1.73 15.57
N LEU A 227 1.35 2.22 16.72
CA LEU A 227 0.57 2.29 17.96
C LEU A 227 -0.60 3.26 17.88
N ALA A 228 -0.50 4.31 17.06
CA ALA A 228 -1.62 5.23 16.85
C ALA A 228 -2.81 4.53 16.17
N HIS A 229 -2.52 3.70 15.17
CA HIS A 229 -3.54 2.91 14.48
C HIS A 229 -4.05 1.75 15.37
N ASP A 230 -3.18 1.12 16.15
CA ASP A 230 -3.63 0.10 17.11
C ASP A 230 -4.62 0.69 18.14
N TYR A 231 -4.32 1.88 18.67
CA TYR A 231 -5.24 2.61 19.54
C TYR A 231 -6.55 2.99 18.83
N HIS A 232 -6.49 3.30 17.53
CA HIS A 232 -7.70 3.54 16.74
C HIS A 232 -8.64 2.33 16.72
N HIS A 233 -8.12 1.10 16.63
CA HIS A 233 -8.90 -0.15 16.72
C HIS A 233 -9.54 -0.37 18.09
N GLU A 234 -9.05 0.30 19.14
CA GLU A 234 -9.63 0.23 20.49
C GLU A 234 -10.75 1.24 20.72
N VAL A 235 -10.61 2.48 20.21
CA VAL A 235 -11.53 3.59 20.52
C VAL A 235 -12.39 4.08 19.36
N PHE A 236 -12.06 3.69 18.13
CA PHE A 236 -12.81 3.94 16.89
C PHE A 236 -12.99 5.41 16.45
N ASN A 237 -12.65 6.39 17.29
CA ASN A 237 -12.95 7.81 17.06
C ASN A 237 -11.72 8.74 17.09
N LYS A 238 -10.51 8.17 17.11
CA LYS A 238 -9.23 8.90 17.16
C LYS A 238 -8.23 8.30 16.16
N ASN A 239 -7.24 9.07 15.71
CA ASN A 239 -6.14 8.65 14.83
C ASN A 239 -6.62 8.08 13.48
N PHE A 240 -7.30 8.89 12.67
CA PHE A 240 -7.78 8.48 11.35
C PHE A 240 -6.71 8.58 10.26
N GLY A 241 -5.77 9.51 10.38
CA GLY A 241 -4.75 9.81 9.38
C GLY A 241 -3.51 8.92 9.49
N PRO A 242 -2.76 8.74 8.39
CA PRO A 242 -1.54 7.94 8.36
C PRO A 242 -0.37 8.62 9.09
N VAL A 243 -0.22 9.95 8.96
CA VAL A 243 0.86 10.71 9.62
C VAL A 243 0.36 11.38 10.90
N GLY A 244 -0.92 11.74 10.95
CA GLY A 244 -1.57 12.36 12.11
C GLY A 244 -1.56 13.88 12.10
N PHE A 245 -1.16 14.51 10.98
CA PHE A 245 -1.26 15.96 10.82
C PHE A 245 -2.73 16.40 10.86
N LEU A 246 -3.60 15.72 10.11
CA LEU A 246 -5.02 16.03 10.12
C LEU A 246 -5.69 15.62 11.43
N ASP A 247 -5.18 14.60 12.12
CA ASP A 247 -5.67 14.27 13.46
C ASP A 247 -5.38 15.37 14.48
N TRP A 248 -4.19 15.96 14.43
CA TRP A 248 -3.88 17.13 15.25
C TRP A 248 -4.77 18.32 14.89
N PHE A 249 -4.92 18.60 13.59
CA PHE A 249 -5.71 19.73 13.11
C PHE A 249 -7.20 19.63 13.46
N HIS A 250 -7.78 18.43 13.42
CA HIS A 250 -9.20 18.17 13.72
C HIS A 250 -9.46 17.76 15.18
N ASP A 251 -8.46 17.80 16.05
CA ASP A 251 -8.54 17.32 17.44
C ASP A 251 -8.98 15.84 17.58
N THR A 252 -8.63 15.03 16.57
CA THR A 252 -8.83 13.59 16.57
C THR A 252 -7.55 12.82 16.92
N ALA A 253 -6.48 13.51 17.33
CA ALA A 253 -5.29 12.87 17.88
C ALA A 253 -5.58 12.24 19.26
N GLY A 254 -5.16 10.98 19.44
CA GLY A 254 -5.29 10.21 20.69
C GLY A 254 -3.95 9.96 21.41
N SER A 255 -2.91 10.76 21.10
CA SER A 255 -1.53 10.48 21.54
C SER A 255 -1.38 10.50 23.07
N ARG A 256 -2.10 11.38 23.77
CA ARG A 256 -2.05 11.50 25.24
C ARG A 256 -2.74 10.32 25.92
N GLU A 257 -3.92 9.97 25.45
CA GLU A 257 -4.74 8.87 25.96
C GLU A 257 -4.05 7.52 25.70
N MET A 258 -3.50 7.32 24.50
CA MET A 258 -2.68 6.16 24.16
C MET A 258 -1.50 6.00 25.14
N THR A 259 -0.83 7.09 25.51
CA THR A 259 0.29 7.06 26.46
C THR A 259 -0.15 6.58 27.85
N LEU A 260 -1.32 7.04 28.30
CA LEU A 260 -1.92 6.61 29.56
C LEU A 260 -2.37 5.16 29.52
N GLU A 261 -2.96 4.70 28.41
CA GLU A 261 -3.40 3.32 28.22
C GLU A 261 -2.22 2.34 28.26
N LYS A 262 -1.13 2.65 27.56
CA LYS A 262 0.10 1.85 27.60
C LYS A 262 0.68 1.74 29.01
N LYS A 263 0.64 2.83 29.77
CA LYS A 263 1.10 2.82 31.16
C LYS A 263 0.27 1.83 31.99
N ARG A 264 -1.05 1.87 31.84
CA ARG A 264 -1.99 0.94 32.51
C ARG A 264 -1.75 -0.52 32.08
N GLN A 265 -1.56 -0.79 30.78
CA GLN A 265 -1.26 -2.13 30.28
C GLN A 265 0.05 -2.68 30.86
N ARG A 266 1.13 -1.89 30.87
CA ARG A 266 2.42 -2.30 31.47
C ARG A 266 2.31 -2.61 32.95
N GLU A 267 1.55 -1.80 33.69
CA GLU A 267 1.30 -2.03 35.12
C GLU A 267 0.53 -3.35 35.33
N ALA A 268 -0.51 -3.62 34.52
CA ALA A 268 -1.26 -4.87 34.55
C ALA A 268 -0.39 -6.10 34.22
N GLU A 269 0.44 -6.02 33.17
CA GLU A 269 1.37 -7.10 32.80
C GLU A 269 2.37 -7.40 33.93
N GLN A 270 2.90 -6.37 34.58
CA GLN A 270 3.79 -6.53 35.73
C GLN A 270 3.07 -7.20 36.90
N GLN A 271 1.81 -6.88 37.16
CA GLN A 271 1.00 -7.53 38.18
C GLN A 271 0.80 -9.02 37.88
N VAL A 272 0.44 -9.37 36.64
CA VAL A 272 0.29 -10.77 36.20
C VAL A 272 1.59 -11.54 36.33
N LYS A 273 2.72 -10.94 35.93
CA LYS A 273 4.04 -11.58 36.05
C LYS A 273 4.43 -11.82 37.51
N LYS A 274 4.15 -10.85 38.39
CA LYS A 274 4.36 -11.01 39.84
C LYS A 274 3.49 -12.12 40.43
N ALA A 275 2.21 -12.19 40.04
CA ALA A 275 1.29 -13.23 40.50
C ALA A 275 1.76 -14.63 40.08
N LYS A 276 2.19 -14.83 38.83
CA LYS A 276 2.74 -16.11 38.36
C LYS A 276 3.98 -16.55 39.14
N LEU A 277 4.91 -15.62 39.34
CA LEU A 277 6.13 -15.85 40.14
C LEU A 277 5.83 -16.19 41.61
N GLN A 278 4.70 -15.72 42.14
CA GLN A 278 4.28 -16.04 43.50
C GLN A 278 3.66 -17.43 43.60
N MET A 279 2.80 -17.80 42.64
CA MET A 279 2.25 -19.16 42.57
C MET A 279 3.33 -20.22 42.38
N GLU A 280 4.32 -19.98 41.51
CA GLU A 280 5.47 -20.88 41.30
C GLU A 280 6.38 -21.04 42.53
N LYS A 281 6.29 -20.14 43.51
CA LYS A 281 7.03 -20.25 44.78
C LYS A 281 6.23 -20.98 45.87
N GLU A 282 4.93 -21.12 45.67
CA GLU A 282 3.99 -21.75 46.60
C GLU A 282 3.70 -23.23 46.22
N GLU A 283 4.09 -23.67 45.01
CA GLU A 283 4.19 -25.08 44.57
C GLU A 283 5.56 -25.71 44.90
#